data_AF-A0A914G9K6-F1
#
_entry.id   AF-A0A914G9K6-F1
#
_cell.length_a   1.000
_cell.length_b   1.000
_cell.length_c   1.000
_cell.angle_alpha   90.00
_cell.angle_beta   90.00
_cell.angle_gamma   90.00
#
_symmetry.space_group_name_H-M   'P 1'
#
loop_
_entity.id
_entity.type
_entity.pdbx_description
1 polymer ?
#
loop_
_entity_poly.entity_id
_entity_poly.type
_entity_poly.pdbx_seq_one_letter_code
_entity_poly.pdbx_strand_id
1 'polypeptide(L)'
;MSQKYISDFLKNVASDSGISTDSDGLISRELAEKLNEKDELAHLREEFFVPKMGTLPEADSAIIDPEEESIYLCGNSLGLMPKAAKKYADEQFDKWAKMGVFGHTHGPVPWALCDEECLPGIAKVVGASDVSEVAMMNGLT
;
A
#
# COMPACT_ATOMS: atom_id res chain seq x y z
N MET A 1 -0.96 15.50 -15.99
CA MET A 1 0.01 14.70 -16.77
C MET A 1 -0.58 14.49 -18.17
N SER A 2 0.12 14.79 -19.26
CA SER A 2 -0.46 14.72 -20.62
C SER A 2 -0.37 13.30 -21.19
N GLN A 3 -1.32 12.90 -22.05
CA GLN A 3 -1.28 11.60 -22.74
C GLN A 3 0.03 11.40 -23.53
N LYS A 4 0.62 12.50 -24.03
CA LYS A 4 1.91 12.48 -24.72
C LYS A 4 3.04 12.00 -23.80
N TYR A 5 3.09 12.49 -22.57
CA TYR A 5 4.13 12.09 -21.61
C TYR A 5 4.13 10.60 -21.33
N ILE A 6 2.94 10.01 -21.12
CA ILE A 6 2.81 8.56 -20.85
C ILE A 6 3.24 7.75 -22.07
N SER A 7 2.81 8.15 -23.28
CA SER A 7 3.23 7.47 -24.51
C SER A 7 4.74 7.53 -24.72
N ASP A 8 5.36 8.69 -24.48
CA ASP A 8 6.81 8.86 -24.60
C ASP A 8 7.55 8.01 -23.56
N PHE A 9 7.06 7.97 -22.31
CA PHE A 9 7.61 7.12 -21.25
C PHE A 9 7.58 5.63 -21.64
N LEU A 10 6.43 5.11 -22.06
CA LEU A 10 6.30 3.70 -22.42
C LEU A 10 7.17 3.32 -23.62
N LYS A 11 7.27 4.21 -24.62
CA LYS A 11 8.16 4.02 -25.77
C LYS A 11 9.64 4.00 -25.37
N ASN A 12 10.03 4.86 -24.43
CA ASN A 12 11.40 4.86 -23.93
C ASN A 12 11.72 3.54 -23.21
N VAL A 13 10.83 3.09 -22.31
CA VAL A 13 11.03 1.81 -21.62
C VAL A 13 11.06 0.62 -22.59
N ALA A 14 10.17 0.61 -23.58
CA ALA A 14 10.13 -0.43 -24.62
C ALA A 14 11.44 -0.44 -25.43
N SER A 15 11.87 0.72 -25.93
CA SER A 15 13.12 0.86 -26.69
C SER A 15 14.34 0.40 -25.89
N ASP A 16 14.45 0.81 -24.62
CA ASP A 16 15.56 0.43 -23.73
C ASP A 16 15.59 -1.08 -23.44
N SER A 17 14.44 -1.74 -23.55
CA SER A 17 14.28 -3.17 -23.24
C SER A 17 14.26 -4.04 -24.50
N GLY A 18 14.46 -3.47 -25.69
CA GLY A 18 14.44 -4.19 -26.96
C GLY A 18 13.03 -4.59 -27.45
N ILE A 19 11.98 -4.00 -26.89
CA ILE A 19 10.58 -4.25 -27.23
C ILE A 19 10.14 -3.28 -28.33
N SER A 20 9.24 -3.71 -29.23
CA SER A 20 8.69 -2.84 -30.27
C SER A 20 8.00 -1.60 -29.67
N THR A 21 8.11 -0.46 -30.36
CA THR A 21 7.49 0.82 -29.95
C THR A 21 6.18 1.13 -30.69
N ASP A 22 5.73 0.18 -31.51
CA ASP A 22 4.40 0.19 -32.12
C ASP A 22 3.31 -0.14 -31.10
N SER A 23 2.05 -0.18 -31.54
CA SER A 23 0.91 -0.49 -30.68
C SER A 23 1.05 -1.84 -29.97
N ASP A 24 1.58 -2.85 -30.66
CA ASP A 24 1.57 -4.23 -30.19
C ASP A 24 2.62 -4.43 -29.10
N GLY A 25 3.80 -3.82 -29.27
CA GLY A 25 4.81 -3.78 -28.23
C GLY A 25 4.37 -2.99 -26.99
N LEU A 26 3.66 -1.87 -27.18
CA LEU A 26 3.20 -1.02 -26.07
C LEU A 26 2.06 -1.62 -25.22
N ILE A 27 1.33 -2.61 -25.73
CA ILE A 27 0.30 -3.33 -24.96
C ILE A 27 0.73 -4.75 -24.57
N SER A 28 1.99 -5.10 -24.84
CA SER A 28 2.52 -6.45 -24.60
C SER A 28 2.70 -6.75 -23.11
N ARG A 29 2.55 -8.03 -22.76
CA ARG A 29 2.88 -8.54 -21.42
C ARG A 29 4.37 -8.35 -21.11
N GLU A 30 5.24 -8.52 -22.09
CA GLU A 30 6.69 -8.35 -21.95
C GLU A 30 7.05 -6.94 -21.46
N LEU A 31 6.37 -5.91 -21.99
CA LEU A 31 6.57 -4.54 -21.51
C LEU A 31 6.12 -4.36 -20.06
N ALA A 32 4.99 -4.95 -19.67
CA ALA A 32 4.51 -4.89 -18.29
C ALA A 32 5.50 -5.57 -17.32
N GLU A 33 6.09 -6.69 -17.71
CA GLU A 33 7.13 -7.38 -16.93
C GLU A 33 8.38 -6.49 -16.79
N LYS A 34 8.80 -5.80 -17.86
CA LYS A 34 9.91 -4.83 -17.79
C LYS A 34 9.63 -3.60 -16.94
N LEU A 35 8.39 -3.14 -16.92
CA LEU A 35 7.97 -2.07 -16.01
C LEU A 35 8.05 -2.52 -14.55
N ASN A 36 7.64 -3.76 -14.25
CA ASN A 36 7.77 -4.33 -12.90
C ASN A 36 9.24 -4.50 -12.49
N GLU A 37 10.11 -4.95 -13.39
CA GLU A 37 11.55 -5.07 -13.11
C GLU A 37 12.22 -3.72 -12.78
N LYS A 38 11.73 -2.63 -13.38
CA LYS A 38 12.25 -1.27 -13.18
C LYS A 38 11.57 -0.53 -12.02
N ASP A 39 10.58 -1.13 -11.36
CA ASP A 39 9.88 -0.50 -10.24
C ASP A 39 10.71 -0.62 -8.95
N GLU A 40 11.38 0.49 -8.60
CA GLU A 40 12.15 0.60 -7.35
C GLU A 40 11.29 0.38 -6.09
N LEU A 41 9.97 0.51 -6.20
CA LEU A 41 9.01 0.33 -5.11
C LEU A 41 8.37 -1.06 -5.07
N ALA A 42 8.72 -1.96 -5.98
CA ALA A 42 8.10 -3.29 -6.09
C ALA A 42 8.13 -4.09 -4.77
N HIS A 43 9.21 -3.92 -4.00
CA HIS A 43 9.39 -4.56 -2.69
C HIS A 43 8.30 -4.17 -1.67
N LEU A 44 7.72 -2.97 -1.76
CA LEU A 44 6.65 -2.52 -0.86
C LEU A 44 5.40 -3.37 -0.98
N ARG A 45 5.20 -4.03 -2.12
CA ARG A 45 4.07 -4.96 -2.32
C ARG A 45 4.07 -6.09 -1.29
N GLU A 46 5.25 -6.53 -0.87
CA GLU A 46 5.42 -7.59 0.13
C GLU A 46 4.99 -7.15 1.54
N GLU A 47 4.78 -5.86 1.78
CA GLU A 47 4.34 -5.34 3.08
C GLU A 47 2.82 -5.39 3.28
N PHE A 48 2.07 -5.90 2.30
CA PHE A 48 0.60 -5.96 2.34
C PHE A 48 0.08 -7.39 2.24
N PHE A 49 -1.12 -7.60 2.79
CA PHE A 49 -1.89 -8.81 2.56
C PHE A 49 -2.79 -8.61 1.33
N VAL A 50 -2.44 -9.25 0.21
CA VAL A 50 -3.28 -9.26 -1.00
C VAL A 50 -4.24 -10.46 -0.94
N PRO A 51 -5.57 -10.27 -1.07
CA PRO A 51 -6.52 -11.37 -1.05
C PRO A 51 -6.25 -12.35 -2.18
N LYS A 52 -6.36 -13.66 -1.89
CA LYS A 52 -6.35 -14.72 -2.89
C LYS A 52 -7.70 -14.79 -3.59
N MET A 53 -7.73 -15.03 -4.90
CA MET A 53 -8.98 -15.03 -5.68
C MET A 53 -10.00 -16.02 -5.11
N GLY A 54 -9.56 -17.19 -4.63
CA GLY A 54 -10.44 -18.20 -4.02
C GLY A 54 -11.08 -17.81 -2.69
N THR A 55 -10.62 -16.72 -2.05
CA THR A 55 -11.21 -16.20 -0.80
C THR A 55 -12.31 -15.16 -1.04
N LEU A 56 -12.50 -14.72 -2.29
CA LEU A 56 -13.45 -13.68 -2.64
C LEU A 56 -14.86 -14.27 -2.87
N PRO A 57 -15.92 -13.67 -2.31
CA PRO A 57 -17.26 -14.26 -2.29
C PRO A 57 -17.92 -14.38 -3.68
N GLU A 58 -17.50 -13.57 -4.65
CA GLU A 58 -18.09 -13.50 -6.00
C GLU A 58 -17.17 -14.05 -7.09
N ALA A 59 -16.01 -14.62 -6.73
CA ALA A 59 -15.10 -15.20 -7.70
C ALA A 59 -15.64 -16.53 -8.26
N ASP A 60 -15.79 -16.61 -9.58
CA ASP A 60 -16.16 -17.87 -10.24
C ASP A 60 -14.96 -18.82 -10.29
N SER A 61 -14.99 -19.83 -9.41
CA SER A 61 -13.96 -20.88 -9.31
C SER A 61 -13.69 -21.65 -10.61
N ALA A 62 -14.59 -21.58 -11.61
CA ALA A 62 -14.39 -22.24 -12.90
C ALA A 62 -13.40 -21.52 -13.83
N ILE A 63 -13.12 -20.22 -13.58
CA ILE A 63 -12.30 -19.38 -14.47
C ILE A 63 -11.09 -18.74 -13.77
N ILE A 64 -10.93 -18.94 -12.47
CA ILE A 64 -9.82 -18.39 -11.66
C ILE A 64 -8.91 -19.49 -11.13
N ASP A 65 -7.65 -19.16 -10.87
CA ASP A 65 -6.80 -19.93 -9.98
C ASP A 65 -7.05 -19.46 -8.53
N PRO A 66 -7.54 -20.33 -7.62
CA PRO A 66 -7.88 -19.92 -6.26
C PRO A 66 -6.67 -19.45 -5.44
N GLU A 67 -5.47 -19.89 -5.78
CA GLU A 67 -4.22 -19.55 -5.08
C GLU A 67 -3.54 -18.30 -5.64
N GLU A 68 -4.01 -17.77 -6.77
CA GLU A 68 -3.50 -16.52 -7.34
C GLU A 68 -3.99 -15.32 -6.53
N GLU A 69 -3.16 -14.28 -6.46
CA GLU A 69 -3.56 -13.02 -5.84
C GLU A 69 -4.57 -12.29 -6.71
N SER A 70 -5.53 -11.63 -6.07
CA SER A 70 -6.52 -10.81 -6.77
C SER A 70 -5.91 -9.55 -7.39
N ILE A 71 -6.53 -9.09 -8.48
CA ILE A 71 -6.27 -7.78 -9.07
C ILE A 71 -7.09 -6.72 -8.30
N TYR A 72 -6.50 -6.17 -7.24
CA TYR A 72 -7.20 -5.30 -6.29
C TYR A 72 -7.17 -3.81 -6.71
N LEU A 73 -8.08 -3.40 -7.58
CA LEU A 73 -8.18 -2.03 -8.11
C LEU A 73 -9.15 -1.12 -7.34
N CYS A 74 -9.42 -1.41 -6.05
CA CYS A 74 -10.33 -0.64 -5.20
C CYS A 74 -9.66 -0.07 -3.93
N GLY A 75 -8.33 0.01 -3.92
CA GLY A 75 -7.54 0.57 -2.81
C GLY A 75 -7.83 2.03 -2.45
N ASN A 76 -8.46 2.78 -3.36
CA ASN A 76 -8.94 4.14 -3.13
C ASN A 76 -10.16 4.21 -2.19
N SER A 77 -10.92 3.12 -2.07
CA SER A 77 -12.05 3.03 -1.16
C SER A 77 -11.62 2.39 0.16
N LEU A 78 -10.96 1.22 0.08
CA LEU A 78 -10.41 0.53 1.23
C LEU A 78 -9.04 -0.03 0.86
N GLY A 79 -8.00 0.56 1.44
CA GLY A 79 -6.63 0.11 1.25
C GLY A 79 -6.42 -1.32 1.74
N LEU A 80 -5.49 -2.04 1.10
CA LEU A 80 -5.07 -3.35 1.59
C LEU A 80 -4.47 -3.23 2.99
N MET A 81 -4.67 -4.26 3.81
CA MET A 81 -4.12 -4.29 5.16
C MET A 81 -2.59 -4.39 5.12
N PRO A 82 -1.85 -3.43 5.71
CA PRO A 82 -0.42 -3.58 5.91
C PRO A 82 -0.14 -4.68 6.94
N LYS A 83 0.89 -5.51 6.70
CA LYS A 83 1.30 -6.58 7.63
C LYS A 83 1.67 -6.04 9.00
N ALA A 84 2.28 -4.86 9.05
CA ALA A 84 2.63 -4.16 10.28
C ALA A 84 1.41 -3.78 11.14
N ALA A 85 0.24 -3.54 10.53
CA ALA A 85 -0.97 -3.17 11.27
C ALA A 85 -1.40 -4.28 12.24
N LYS A 86 -1.32 -5.54 11.81
CA LYS A 86 -1.60 -6.69 12.68
C LYS A 86 -0.66 -6.71 13.88
N LYS A 87 0.64 -6.60 13.61
CA LYS A 87 1.69 -6.62 14.61
C LYS A 87 1.46 -5.55 15.68
N TYR A 88 1.27 -4.29 15.26
CA TYR A 88 1.09 -3.19 16.20
C TYR A 88 -0.21 -3.31 16.99
N ALA A 89 -1.31 -3.79 16.39
CA ALA A 89 -2.55 -4.04 17.11
C ALA A 89 -2.36 -5.12 18.19
N ASP A 90 -1.73 -6.25 17.85
CA ASP A 90 -1.42 -7.33 18.79
C ASP A 90 -0.56 -6.82 19.96
N GLU A 91 0.47 -5.99 19.69
CA GLU A 91 1.30 -5.37 20.72
C GLU A 91 0.50 -4.50 21.70
N GLN A 92 -0.51 -3.76 21.21
CA GLN A 92 -1.37 -2.95 22.09
C GLN A 92 -2.32 -3.81 22.93
N PHE A 93 -2.88 -4.89 22.37
CA PHE A 93 -3.70 -5.84 23.13
C PHE A 93 -2.88 -6.54 24.22
N ASP A 94 -1.66 -6.94 23.90
CA ASP A 94 -0.71 -7.52 24.84
C ASP A 94 -0.36 -6.54 25.97
N LYS A 95 -0.11 -5.27 25.63
CA LYS A 95 0.14 -4.21 26.61
C LYS A 95 -1.06 -4.03 27.53
N TRP A 96 -2.27 -4.02 26.97
CA TRP A 96 -3.50 -3.89 27.76
C TRP A 96 -3.68 -5.04 28.74
N ALA A 97 -3.51 -6.28 28.28
CA ALA A 97 -3.63 -7.48 29.12
C ALA A 97 -2.62 -7.48 30.28
N LYS A 98 -1.40 -6.96 30.06
CA LYS A 98 -0.31 -6.96 31.06
C LYS A 98 -0.39 -5.77 32.01
N MET A 99 -0.79 -4.60 31.54
CA MET A 99 -0.60 -3.33 32.25
C MET A 99 -1.91 -2.65 32.67
N GLY A 100 -3.05 -3.05 32.09
CA GLY A 100 -4.34 -2.40 32.35
C GLY A 100 -4.24 -0.88 32.18
N VAL A 101 -4.73 -0.14 33.18
CA VAL A 101 -4.73 1.33 33.21
C VAL A 101 -3.33 1.95 33.08
N PHE A 102 -2.27 1.24 33.50
CA PHE A 102 -0.91 1.78 33.42
C PHE A 102 -0.42 1.94 31.97
N GLY A 103 -1.05 1.28 30.99
CA GLY A 103 -0.76 1.46 29.57
C GLY A 103 -1.05 2.88 29.04
N HIS A 104 -1.81 3.69 29.77
CA HIS A 104 -2.03 5.09 29.41
C HIS A 104 -0.73 5.90 29.39
N THR A 105 0.17 5.64 30.33
CA THR A 105 1.38 6.44 30.56
C THR A 105 2.68 5.67 30.45
N HIS A 106 2.62 4.34 30.25
CA HIS A 106 3.78 3.46 30.21
C HIS A 106 3.78 2.51 29.01
N GLY A 107 4.96 1.95 28.74
CA GLY A 107 5.21 1.01 27.66
C GLY A 107 5.41 1.69 26.31
N PRO A 108 5.66 0.92 25.24
CA PRO A 108 5.73 1.45 23.89
C PRO A 108 4.41 2.14 23.51
N VAL A 109 4.53 3.34 22.92
CA VAL A 109 3.40 4.19 22.52
C VAL A 109 2.37 4.39 23.65
N PRO A 110 2.67 5.20 24.68
CA PRO A 110 1.71 5.50 25.75
C PRO A 110 0.38 5.98 25.17
N TRP A 111 -0.75 5.41 25.60
CA TRP A 111 -2.04 5.70 24.94
C TRP A 111 -2.48 7.15 25.05
N ALA A 112 -2.00 7.88 26.06
CA ALA A 112 -2.30 9.30 26.22
C ALA A 112 -1.66 10.19 25.13
N LEU A 113 -0.67 9.69 24.40
CA LEU A 113 0.12 10.43 23.40
C LEU A 113 0.25 9.63 22.08
N CYS A 114 -0.61 8.64 21.87
CA CYS A 114 -0.41 7.69 20.76
C CYS A 114 -0.65 8.31 19.38
N ASP A 115 -1.44 9.38 19.32
CA ASP A 115 -1.67 10.19 18.12
C ASP A 115 -0.41 10.96 17.72
N GLU A 116 0.41 11.41 18.67
CA GLU A 116 1.61 12.21 18.41
C GLU A 116 2.70 11.43 17.66
N GLU A 117 2.82 10.12 17.91
CA GLU A 117 3.88 9.27 17.33
C GLU A 117 3.86 9.23 15.79
N CYS A 118 2.69 9.38 15.18
CA CYS A 118 2.54 9.30 13.72
C CYS A 118 2.62 10.66 13.01
N LEU A 119 2.53 11.78 13.76
CA LEU A 119 2.47 13.12 13.18
C LEU A 119 3.69 13.47 12.30
N PRO A 120 4.95 13.12 12.65
CA PRO A 120 6.09 13.44 11.79
C PRO A 120 6.01 12.78 10.40
N GLY A 121 5.43 11.59 10.31
CA GLY A 121 5.20 10.90 9.04
C GLY A 121 4.09 11.56 8.23
N ILE A 122 2.95 11.84 8.87
CA ILE A 122 1.80 12.46 8.22
C ILE A 122 2.13 13.87 7.73
N ALA A 123 2.87 14.67 8.52
CA ALA A 123 3.31 16.00 8.12
C ALA A 123 4.05 16.00 6.78
N LYS A 124 4.92 15.00 6.54
CA LYS A 124 5.61 14.83 5.24
C LYS A 124 4.64 14.45 4.11
N VAL A 125 3.67 13.59 4.39
CA VAL A 125 2.69 13.13 3.38
C VAL A 125 1.80 14.28 2.93
N VAL A 126 1.34 15.13 3.86
CA VAL A 126 0.46 16.27 3.54
C VAL A 126 1.22 17.55 3.16
N GLY A 127 2.54 17.57 3.34
CA GLY A 127 3.38 18.73 3.04
C GLY A 127 3.28 19.88 4.05
N ALA A 128 3.02 19.57 5.32
CA ALA A 128 3.01 20.55 6.40
C ALA A 128 4.43 21.09 6.67
N SER A 129 4.53 22.37 7.06
CA SER A 129 5.82 23.00 7.36
C SER A 129 6.31 22.64 8.75
N ASP A 130 5.39 22.46 9.70
CA ASP A 130 5.67 22.04 11.06
C ASP A 130 4.71 20.92 11.51
N VAL A 131 5.17 20.02 12.37
CA VAL A 131 4.37 18.89 12.87
C VAL A 131 3.15 19.36 13.68
N SER A 132 3.25 20.52 14.33
CA SER A 132 2.16 21.13 15.11
C SER A 132 0.98 21.61 14.26
N GLU A 133 1.13 21.67 12.93
CA GLU A 133 0.03 22.00 12.00
C GLU A 133 -0.87 20.78 11.69
N VAL A 134 -0.48 19.59 12.15
CA VAL A 134 -1.16 18.33 11.86
C VAL A 134 -1.65 17.69 13.15
N ALA A 135 -2.87 17.16 13.11
CA ALA A 135 -3.43 16.34 14.18
C ALA A 135 -4.09 15.09 13.59
N MET A 136 -3.93 13.96 14.27
CA MET A 136 -4.54 12.69 13.90
C MET A 136 -5.64 12.35 14.91
N MET A 137 -6.88 12.61 14.52
CA MET A 137 -8.04 12.43 15.40
C MET A 137 -9.28 12.00 14.61
N ASN A 138 -10.12 11.19 15.26
CA ASN A 138 -11.42 10.76 14.75
C ASN A 138 -11.33 10.09 13.36
N GLY A 139 -12.43 10.13 12.61
CA GLY A 139 -12.49 9.81 11.19
C GLY A 139 -13.31 10.88 10.46
N LEU A 140 -13.12 10.99 9.15
CA LEU A 140 -13.88 11.92 8.31
C LEU A 140 -15.33 11.42 8.08
N THR A 141 -15.51 10.10 8.03
CA THR A 141 -16.73 9.41 7.59
C THR A 141 -17.33 8.59 8.71
#